data_AF-A0A7Z9HV96-F1
#
_entry.id   AF-A0A7Z9HV96-F1
#
_cell.length_a   1.000
_cell.length_b   1.000
_cell.length_c   1.000
_cell.angle_alpha   90.00
_cell.angle_beta   90.00
_cell.angle_gamma   90.00
#
_symmetry.space_group_name_H-M   'P 1'
#
loop_
_entity.id
_entity.type
_entity.pdbx_description
1 polymer ?
#
loop_
_entity_poly.entity_id
_entity_poly.type
_entity_poly.pdbx_seq_one_letter_code
_entity_poly.pdbx_strand_id
1 'polypeptide(L)'
;MYLTVFYTPVIQHILRFIARCYLKFFGWKCRGHVPEERRYIVLAGPHTSNWDFPFMIACASVIRARPYWMGKKAIFFFPLGL
;
A
#
# COMPACT_ATOMS: atom_id res chain seq x y z
N MET A 1 14.64 -9.87 -9.80
CA MET A 1 14.05 -9.34 -8.55
C MET A 1 13.97 -7.83 -8.71
N TYR A 2 12.77 -7.27 -8.85
CA TYR A 2 12.63 -5.83 -9.06
C TYR A 2 12.74 -5.11 -7.71
N LEU A 3 13.51 -4.01 -7.67
CA LEU A 3 13.54 -3.12 -6.51
C LEU A 3 12.21 -2.38 -6.47
N THR A 4 11.41 -2.63 -5.44
CA THR A 4 10.21 -1.84 -5.17
C THR A 4 10.45 -0.99 -3.93
N VAL A 5 9.63 0.05 -3.76
CA VAL A 5 9.64 0.90 -2.56
C VAL A 5 9.45 0.11 -1.25
N PHE A 6 8.90 -1.10 -1.32
CA PHE A 6 8.72 -2.01 -0.19
C PHE A 6 9.94 -2.91 0.11
N TYR A 7 10.97 -2.90 -0.76
CA TYR A 7 12.20 -3.69 -0.60
C TYR A 7 13.42 -2.84 -0.25
N THR A 8 13.41 -1.54 -0.56
CA THR A 8 14.58 -0.67 -0.31
C THR A 8 14.66 -0.29 1.18
N PRO A 9 15.69 -0.73 1.94
CA PRO A 9 15.69 -0.70 3.41
C PRO A 9 15.42 0.68 4.03
N VAL A 10 16.07 1.73 3.55
CA VAL A 10 15.87 3.09 4.08
C VAL A 10 14.50 3.64 3.67
N ILE A 11 14.15 3.50 2.40
CA ILE A 11 12.90 4.03 1.84
C ILE A 11 11.67 3.36 2.49
N GLN A 12 11.70 2.04 2.73
CA GLN A 12 10.59 1.34 3.37
C GLN A 12 10.33 1.86 4.80
N HIS A 13 11.37 2.25 5.55
CA HIS A 13 11.21 2.71 6.92
C HIS A 13 10.59 4.10 6.95
N ILE A 14 11.06 4.99 6.07
CA ILE A 14 10.51 6.33 5.90
C ILE A 14 9.05 6.25 5.43
N LEU A 15 8.77 5.47 4.37
CA LEU A 15 7.41 5.30 3.86
C LEU A 15 6.48 4.66 4.87
N ARG A 16 6.96 3.72 5.69
CA ARG A 16 6.16 3.14 6.77
C ARG A 16 5.84 4.17 7.84
N PHE A 17 6.79 5.03 8.21
CA PHE A 17 6.51 6.11 9.14
C PHE A 17 5.45 7.07 8.58
N ILE A 18 5.62 7.51 7.34
CA ILE A 18 4.64 8.36 6.64
C ILE A 18 3.26 7.67 6.58
N ALA A 19 3.21 6.39 6.23
CA ALA A 19 1.96 5.62 6.20
C ALA A 19 1.28 5.54 7.57
N ARG A 20 2.03 5.33 8.65
CA ARG A 20 1.47 5.33 10.02
C ARG A 20 0.90 6.69 10.40
N CYS A 21 1.61 7.78 10.06
CA CYS A 21 1.13 9.14 10.30
C CYS A 21 -0.12 9.45 9.49
N TYR A 22 -0.13 9.09 8.19
CA TYR A 22 -1.28 9.24 7.30
C TYR A 22 -2.51 8.51 7.84
N LEU A 23 -2.39 7.23 8.15
CA LEU A 23 -3.49 6.43 8.70
C LEU A 23 -3.99 7.00 10.02
N LYS A 24 -3.09 7.40 10.92
CA LYS A 24 -3.46 8.02 12.20
C LYS A 24 -4.22 9.33 12.00
N PHE A 25 -3.79 10.17 11.06
CA PHE A 25 -4.44 11.44 10.75
C PHE A 25 -5.88 11.25 10.27
N PHE A 26 -6.14 10.24 9.45
CA PHE A 26 -7.49 9.88 9.00
C PHE A 26 -8.27 8.98 9.97
N GLY A 27 -7.72 8.66 11.16
CA GLY A 27 -8.38 7.84 12.17
C GLY A 27 -8.40 6.32 11.87
N TRP A 28 -7.61 5.86 10.90
CA TRP A 28 -7.56 4.46 10.49
C TRP A 28 -6.67 3.61 11.40
N LYS A 29 -7.10 2.37 11.62
CA LYS A 29 -6.33 1.32 12.31
C LYS A 29 -6.27 0.09 11.41
N CYS A 30 -5.08 -0.28 10.93
CA CYS A 30 -4.91 -1.55 10.23
C CYS A 30 -4.87 -2.68 11.29
N ARG A 31 -5.78 -3.65 11.16
CA ARG A 31 -5.85 -4.84 12.02
C ARG A 31 -5.50 -6.08 11.19
N GLY A 32 -4.89 -7.07 11.83
CA GLY A 32 -4.47 -8.32 11.20
C GLY A 32 -2.99 -8.32 10.78
N HIS A 33 -2.55 -9.47 10.26
CA HIS A 33 -1.20 -9.68 9.73
C HIS A 33 -1.28 -10.32 8.35
N VAL A 34 -0.17 -10.25 7.62
CA VAL A 34 -0.03 -11.01 6.38
C VAL A 34 0.04 -12.49 6.76
N PRO A 35 -0.72 -13.39 6.08
CA PRO A 35 -0.65 -14.82 6.33
C PRO A 35 0.79 -15.34 6.17
N GLU A 36 1.19 -16.31 7.00
CA GLU A 36 2.55 -16.89 6.97
C GLU A 36 2.69 -17.90 5.83
N GLU A 37 1.57 -18.38 5.30
CA GLU A 37 1.49 -19.34 4.22
C GLU A 37 2.19 -18.79 2.97
N ARG A 38 2.93 -19.66 2.28
CA ARG A 38 3.64 -19.29 1.05
C ARG A 38 2.70 -18.85 -0.07
N ARG A 39 1.42 -19.24 -0.02
CA ARG A 39 0.39 -18.93 -1.01
C ARG A 39 -0.91 -18.61 -0.28
N TYR A 40 -1.43 -17.42 -0.50
CA TYR A 40 -2.71 -16.98 0.04
C TYR A 40 -3.38 -16.02 -0.95
N ILE A 41 -4.68 -15.82 -0.79
CA ILE A 41 -5.46 -14.85 -1.55
C ILE A 41 -5.98 -13.82 -0.55
N VAL A 42 -5.79 -12.54 -0.87
CA VAL A 42 -6.38 -11.43 -0.11
C VAL A 42 -7.47 -10.80 -0.96
N LEU A 43 -8.66 -10.68 -0.38
CA LEU A 43 -9.76 -9.96 -1.00
C LEU A 43 -9.72 -8.50 -0.52
N ALA A 44 -9.62 -7.56 -1.45
CA ALA A 44 -9.68 -6.13 -1.17
C ALA A 44 -10.99 -5.56 -1.74
N GLY A 45 -11.85 -5.04 -0.87
CA GLY A 45 -13.10 -4.41 -1.25
C GLY A 45 -13.96 -4.03 -0.02
N PRO A 46 -15.10 -3.35 -0.21
CA PRO A 46 -15.56 -2.75 -1.47
C PRO A 46 -14.71 -1.53 -1.89
N HIS A 47 -14.64 -1.25 -3.19
CA HIS A 47 -14.05 0.01 -3.68
C HIS A 47 -15.11 1.10 -3.71
N THR A 48 -14.94 2.10 -2.87
CA THR A 48 -15.81 3.27 -2.72
C THR A 48 -15.31 4.46 -3.53
N SER A 49 -13.99 4.64 -3.68
CA SER A 49 -13.39 5.75 -4.42
C SER A 49 -11.93 5.51 -4.77
N ASN A 50 -11.33 6.37 -5.61
CA ASN A 50 -9.89 6.30 -5.89
C ASN A 50 -9.02 6.50 -4.63
N TRP A 51 -9.56 7.10 -3.56
CA TRP A 51 -8.86 7.26 -2.27
C TRP A 51 -8.60 5.93 -1.55
N ASP A 52 -9.32 4.87 -1.89
CA ASP A 52 -9.07 3.53 -1.35
C ASP A 52 -7.65 3.05 -1.68
N PHE A 53 -7.09 3.49 -2.80
CA PHE A 53 -5.75 3.10 -3.23
C PHE A 53 -4.64 3.64 -2.29
N PRO A 54 -4.55 4.95 -1.99
CA PRO A 54 -3.66 5.46 -0.94
C PRO A 54 -3.81 4.74 0.42
N PHE A 55 -5.04 4.48 0.88
CA PHE A 55 -5.27 3.74 2.12
C PHE A 55 -4.76 2.30 2.05
N MET A 56 -5.01 1.61 0.94
CA MET A 56 -4.51 0.27 0.69
C MET A 56 -2.97 0.22 0.72
N ILE A 57 -2.30 1.15 0.02
CA ILE A 57 -0.82 1.23 0.02
C ILE A 57 -0.27 1.53 1.41
N ALA A 58 -0.91 2.44 2.16
CA ALA A 58 -0.51 2.76 3.51
C ALA A 58 -0.66 1.55 4.45
N CYS A 59 -1.81 0.86 4.43
CA CYS A 59 -1.98 -0.35 5.24
C CYS A 59 -1.02 -1.46 4.82
N ALA A 60 -0.82 -1.70 3.51
CA ALA A 60 0.16 -2.67 3.01
C ALA A 60 1.58 -2.38 3.54
N SER A 61 2.00 -1.11 3.54
CA SER A 61 3.30 -0.69 4.10
C SER A 61 3.43 -0.96 5.61
N VAL A 62 2.35 -0.73 6.37
CA VAL A 62 2.31 -0.97 7.82
C VAL A 62 2.35 -2.45 8.17
N ILE A 63 1.53 -3.28 7.51
CA ILE A 63 1.50 -4.74 7.72
C ILE A 63 2.64 -5.46 7.00
N ARG A 64 3.50 -4.73 6.28
CA ARG A 64 4.63 -5.24 5.49
C ARG A 64 4.22 -6.20 4.36
N ALA A 65 3.01 -6.03 3.84
CA ALA A 65 2.61 -6.66 2.60
C ALA A 65 3.43 -6.07 1.45
N ARG A 66 3.73 -6.90 0.45
CA ARG A 66 4.52 -6.51 -0.73
C ARG A 66 3.70 -6.75 -2.00
N PRO A 67 2.58 -6.03 -2.18
CA PRO A 67 1.74 -6.22 -3.35
C PRO A 67 2.46 -5.74 -4.61
N TYR A 68 2.34 -6.52 -5.68
CA TYR A 68 2.50 -6.01 -7.04
C TYR A 68 1.11 -5.58 -7.51
N TRP A 69 1.00 -4.37 -8.03
CA TRP A 69 -0.27 -3.80 -8.46
C TRP A 69 -0.20 -3.43 -9.95
N MET A 70 -1.36 -3.43 -10.60
CA MET A 70 -1.52 -2.99 -11.97
C MET A 70 -2.61 -1.91 -12.00
N GLY A 71 -2.23 -0.72 -12.43
CA GLY A 71 -3.14 0.43 -12.58
C GLY A 71 -3.47 0.67 -14.06
N LYS A 72 -4.72 1.05 -14.36
CA LYS A 72 -5.07 1.52 -15.72
C LYS A 72 -4.31 2.80 -16.03
N LYS A 73 -3.78 2.96 -17.25
CA LYS A 73 -3.08 4.18 -17.68
C LYS A 73 -3.87 5.48 -17.40
N ALA A 74 -5.19 5.43 -17.53
CA ALA A 74 -6.09 6.58 -17.33
C ALA A 74 -6.10 7.17 -15.90
N ILE A 75 -5.59 6.45 -14.89
CA ILE A 75 -5.52 6.99 -13.51
C ILE A 75 -4.29 7.86 -13.26
N PHE A 76 -3.36 7.90 -14.22
CA PHE A 76 -2.13 8.68 -14.16
C PHE A 76 -2.29 9.95 -14.97
N PHE A 77 -2.18 11.10 -14.31
CA PHE A 77 -2.23 12.42 -14.93
C PHE A 77 -1.01 13.23 -14.50
N PHE A 78 -0.46 14.06 -15.39
CA PHE A 78 0.69 14.91 -15.09
C PHE A 78 0.37 15.86 -13.92
N PRO A 79 1.29 16.07 -12.94
CA PRO A 79 2.67 15.58 -12.88
C PRO A 79 2.83 14.22 -12.17
N LEU A 80 1.73 13.59 -11.77
CA LEU A 80 1.72 12.31 -11.05
C LEU A 80 1.83 11.08 -11.98
N GLY A 81 1.83 11.29 -13.31
CA GLY A 81 1.94 10.25 -14.32
C GLY A 81 3.28 10.29 -15.05
N LEU A 82 4.02 9.18 -14.96
CA LEU A 82 4.89 8.68 -16.04
C LEU A 82 4.03 7.80 -16.96
#